data_AF-H3SNV7-F1
#
_entry.id   AF-H3SNV7-F1
#
_cell.length_a   1.000
_cell.length_b   1.000
_cell.length_c   1.000
_cell.angle_alpha   90.00
_cell.angle_beta   90.00
_cell.angle_gamma   90.00
#
_symmetry.space_group_name_H-M   'P 1'
#
loop_
_entity.id
_entity.type
_entity.pdbx_description
1 polymer ?
#
loop_
_entity_poly.entity_id
_entity_poly.type
_entity_poly.pdbx_seq_one_letter_code
_entity_poly.pdbx_strand_id
1 'polypeptide(L)'
;MKKRFFSLSLTLFFAIVSLLFPFSAANVEAKGVSGTITINNEKYKYIEESFGKNRGITFNPGSHTYKITPNPHDNPKYNKKQVQFYEEIAKGVKAQVEKSGWKDTFTGINALGETYTLSPR
;
A
#
# COMPACT_ATOMS: atom_id res chain seq x y z
N MET A 1 -34.40 56.19 -7.76
CA MET A 1 -34.64 54.72 -7.80
C MET A 1 -33.99 54.16 -9.06
N LYS A 2 -33.14 53.14 -8.89
CA LYS A 2 -32.55 52.31 -9.98
C LYS A 2 -33.69 51.52 -10.64
N LYS A 3 -33.67 51.20 -11.95
CA LYS A 3 -32.97 50.03 -12.51
C LYS A 3 -33.01 50.12 -14.05
N ARG A 4 -31.88 49.86 -14.70
CA ARG A 4 -31.78 49.66 -16.15
C ARG A 4 -31.94 48.17 -16.46
N PHE A 5 -32.72 47.86 -17.49
CA PHE A 5 -32.81 46.55 -18.10
C PHE A 5 -31.58 46.31 -18.98
N PHE A 6 -30.94 45.15 -18.84
CA PHE A 6 -30.13 44.52 -19.88
C PHE A 6 -30.23 43.01 -19.71
N SER A 7 -30.93 42.37 -20.65
CA SER A 7 -30.81 40.94 -20.93
C SER A 7 -29.77 40.81 -22.04
N LEU A 8 -28.73 40.02 -21.82
CA LEU A 8 -28.00 39.37 -22.90
C LEU A 8 -27.50 38.00 -22.39
N SER A 9 -28.08 36.96 -22.96
CA SER A 9 -27.63 35.57 -22.87
C SER A 9 -26.27 35.43 -23.56
N LEU A 10 -25.32 34.74 -22.92
CA LEU A 10 -24.26 34.04 -23.64
C LEU A 10 -23.77 32.85 -22.82
N THR A 11 -24.23 31.66 -23.21
CA THR A 11 -23.77 30.36 -22.77
C THR A 11 -22.28 30.21 -23.09
N LEU A 12 -21.46 29.75 -22.13
CA LEU A 12 -20.18 29.15 -22.45
C LEU A 12 -20.01 27.84 -21.67
N PHE A 13 -20.09 26.75 -22.42
CA PHE A 13 -19.70 25.41 -22.05
C PHE A 13 -18.23 25.42 -21.60
N PHE A 14 -17.95 24.86 -20.42
CA PHE A 14 -16.69 24.16 -20.17
C PHE A 14 -17.01 22.82 -19.51
N ALA A 15 -17.22 21.82 -20.37
CA ALA A 15 -17.10 20.43 -19.98
C ALA A 15 -15.61 20.17 -19.66
N ILE A 16 -15.27 20.06 -18.39
CA ILE A 16 -13.98 19.50 -17.99
C ILE A 16 -14.12 17.99 -18.10
N VAL A 17 -13.87 17.49 -19.32
CA VAL A 17 -13.44 16.11 -19.53
C VAL A 17 -11.99 16.04 -19.09
N SER A 18 -11.71 15.32 -18.01
CA SER A 18 -10.34 14.92 -17.67
C SER A 18 -10.35 13.62 -16.89
N LEU A 19 -10.02 12.56 -17.64
CA LEU A 19 -9.28 11.37 -17.24
C LEU A 19 -10.00 10.38 -16.31
N LEU A 20 -10.91 9.61 -16.93
CA LEU A 20 -10.99 8.18 -16.64
C LEU A 20 -9.60 7.59 -16.90
N PHE A 21 -8.83 7.32 -15.85
CA PHE A 21 -7.75 6.36 -15.95
C PHE A 21 -8.40 4.98 -16.02
N PRO A 22 -8.38 4.25 -17.15
CA PRO A 22 -8.45 2.82 -17.04
C PRO A 22 -7.09 2.40 -16.47
N PHE A 23 -6.99 2.33 -15.14
CA PHE A 23 -6.05 1.38 -14.56
C PHE A 23 -6.56 -0.01 -14.94
N SER A 24 -6.32 -0.41 -16.19
CA SER A 24 -6.28 -1.81 -16.58
C SER A 24 -5.02 -2.38 -15.94
N ALA A 25 -5.04 -2.51 -14.62
CA ALA A 25 -4.15 -3.42 -13.93
C ALA A 25 -4.60 -4.80 -14.39
N ALA A 26 -3.90 -5.34 -15.39
CA ALA A 26 -3.89 -6.76 -15.62
C ALA A 26 -3.56 -7.40 -14.28
N ASN A 27 -4.57 -7.98 -13.62
CA ASN A 27 -4.38 -8.75 -12.42
C ASN A 27 -3.73 -10.06 -12.87
N VAL A 28 -2.43 -10.00 -13.13
CA VAL A 28 -1.58 -11.17 -12.92
C VAL A 28 -1.68 -11.40 -11.43
N GLU A 29 -2.59 -12.29 -11.05
CA GLU A 29 -2.80 -12.69 -9.68
C GLU A 29 -1.50 -13.37 -9.22
N ALA A 30 -0.59 -12.57 -8.66
CA ALA A 30 0.60 -13.09 -8.04
C ALA A 30 0.13 -14.10 -6.99
N LYS A 31 0.60 -15.34 -7.07
CA LYS A 31 0.31 -16.44 -6.13
C LYS A 31 0.79 -16.16 -4.69
N GLY A 32 1.15 -14.92 -4.37
CA GLY A 32 1.60 -14.45 -3.07
C GLY A 32 0.44 -13.98 -2.21
N VAL A 33 0.67 -13.95 -0.90
CA VAL A 33 -0.31 -13.41 0.05
C VAL A 33 -0.56 -11.93 -0.24
N SER A 34 -1.81 -11.49 -0.18
CA SER A 34 -2.16 -10.07 -0.24
C SER A 34 -3.25 -9.70 0.74
N GLY A 35 -3.37 -8.41 1.03
CA GLY A 35 -4.43 -7.87 1.87
C GLY A 35 -4.49 -6.35 1.76
N THR A 36 -5.30 -5.73 2.62
CA THR A 36 -5.45 -4.27 2.66
C THR A 36 -5.27 -3.75 4.07
N ILE A 37 -4.66 -2.57 4.20
CA ILE A 37 -4.48 -1.88 5.48
C ILE A 37 -4.67 -0.38 5.30
N THR A 38 -5.28 0.28 6.27
CA THR A 38 -5.39 1.75 6.30
C THR A 38 -4.28 2.32 7.18
N ILE A 39 -3.48 3.23 6.63
CA ILE A 39 -2.36 3.93 7.28
C ILE A 39 -2.57 5.43 7.05
N ASN A 40 -2.61 6.26 8.10
CA ASN A 40 -2.83 7.71 7.97
C ASN A 40 -4.06 8.06 7.10
N ASN A 41 -5.18 7.35 7.30
CA ASN A 41 -6.45 7.48 6.56
C ASN A 41 -6.39 7.14 5.05
N GLU A 42 -5.27 6.64 4.55
CA GLU A 42 -5.13 6.15 3.19
C GLU A 42 -5.15 4.62 3.15
N LYS A 43 -5.86 4.05 2.17
CA LYS A 43 -5.98 2.60 2.00
C LYS A 43 -4.87 2.07 1.11
N TYR A 44 -4.05 1.19 1.67
CA TYR A 44 -2.99 0.50 0.95
C TYR A 44 -3.38 -0.97 0.71
N LYS A 45 -3.11 -1.47 -0.50
CA LYS A 45 -3.02 -2.91 -0.78
C LYS A 45 -1.58 -3.34 -0.48
N TYR A 46 -1.40 -4.35 0.36
CA TYR A 46 -0.10 -4.99 0.54
C TYR A 46 -0.07 -6.35 -0.17
N ILE A 47 1.08 -6.69 -0.73
CA ILE A 47 1.29 -7.92 -1.50
C ILE A 47 2.67 -8.49 -1.15
N GLU A 48 2.75 -9.81 -0.98
CA GLU A 48 4.00 -10.56 -0.91
C GLU A 48 4.85 -10.33 -2.17
N GLU A 49 6.11 -9.98 -1.98
CA GLU A 49 7.11 -9.84 -3.04
C GLU A 49 8.13 -10.97 -2.95
N SER A 50 8.50 -11.56 -4.08
CA SER A 50 9.54 -12.59 -4.13
C SER A 50 10.92 -11.98 -4.37
N PHE A 51 11.86 -12.27 -3.48
CA PHE A 51 13.28 -11.91 -3.62
C PHE A 51 14.12 -13.18 -3.83
N GLY A 52 13.71 -14.00 -4.80
CA GLY A 52 14.29 -15.32 -5.06
C GLY A 52 14.02 -16.29 -3.91
N LYS A 53 15.07 -16.62 -3.14
CA LYS A 53 14.93 -17.49 -1.95
C LYS A 53 14.34 -16.79 -0.74
N ASN A 54 14.29 -15.45 -0.74
CA ASN A 54 13.72 -14.66 0.35
C ASN A 54 12.36 -14.05 -0.05
N ARG A 55 11.68 -13.43 0.91
CA ARG A 55 10.38 -12.81 0.80
C ARG A 55 10.41 -11.35 1.23
N GLY A 56 9.46 -10.61 0.69
CA GLY A 56 9.25 -9.21 0.97
C GLY A 56 7.78 -8.86 0.97
N ILE A 57 7.51 -7.58 1.11
CA ILE A 57 6.18 -6.98 1.08
C ILE A 57 6.22 -5.65 0.34
N THR A 58 5.21 -5.40 -0.50
CA THR A 58 5.01 -4.15 -1.21
C THR A 58 3.69 -3.53 -0.76
N PHE A 59 3.69 -2.24 -0.40
CA PHE A 59 2.47 -1.44 -0.15
C PHE A 59 2.20 -0.51 -1.33
N ASN A 60 0.96 -0.55 -1.85
CA ASN A 60 0.48 0.31 -2.94
C ASN A 60 -0.79 1.05 -2.52
N PRO A 61 -0.95 2.35 -2.82
CA PRO A 61 -0.12 3.20 -3.69
C PRO A 61 1.26 3.53 -3.08
N GLY A 62 2.17 4.12 -3.89
CA GLY A 62 3.51 4.55 -3.46
C GLY A 62 4.63 3.52 -3.64
N SER A 63 4.30 2.25 -3.94
CA SER A 63 5.26 1.17 -4.24
C SER A 63 6.36 0.96 -3.19
N HIS A 64 6.00 1.13 -1.91
CA HIS A 64 6.90 0.92 -0.78
C HIS A 64 7.22 -0.58 -0.66
N THR A 65 8.37 -0.97 -1.18
CA THR A 65 8.78 -2.38 -1.33
C THR A 65 9.93 -2.69 -0.38
N TYR A 66 9.75 -3.71 0.44
CA TYR A 66 10.73 -4.10 1.45
C TYR A 66 11.04 -5.59 1.39
N LYS A 67 12.33 -5.92 1.51
CA LYS A 67 12.80 -7.27 1.79
C LYS A 67 12.73 -7.53 3.29
N ILE A 68 12.25 -8.71 3.69
CA ILE A 68 12.11 -9.10 5.09
C ILE A 68 13.32 -9.95 5.52
N THR A 69 13.88 -9.63 6.70
CA THR A 69 15.02 -10.34 7.30
C THR A 69 14.78 -10.56 8.80
N PRO A 70 15.01 -11.75 9.38
CA PRO A 70 15.45 -12.99 8.72
C PRO A 70 14.44 -13.50 7.68
N ASN A 71 14.83 -14.49 6.88
CA ASN A 71 13.95 -15.00 5.83
C ASN A 71 12.71 -15.65 6.49
N PRO A 72 11.48 -15.24 6.15
CA PRO A 72 10.28 -15.82 6.77
C PRO A 72 10.18 -17.34 6.63
N HIS A 73 10.79 -17.93 5.60
CA HIS A 73 10.85 -19.38 5.43
C HIS A 73 11.66 -20.11 6.52
N ASP A 74 12.52 -19.41 7.25
CA ASP A 74 13.28 -19.97 8.38
C ASP A 74 12.38 -20.17 9.62
N ASN A 75 11.24 -19.46 9.69
CA ASN A 75 10.25 -19.66 10.73
C ASN A 75 9.36 -20.88 10.41
N PRO A 76 9.34 -21.94 11.25
CA PRO A 76 8.61 -23.18 10.97
C PRO A 76 7.09 -22.99 10.88
N LYS A 77 6.55 -21.89 11.40
CA LYS A 77 5.13 -21.56 11.34
C LYS A 77 4.75 -20.85 10.04
N TYR A 78 5.70 -20.22 9.35
CA TYR A 78 5.42 -19.32 8.23
C TYR A 78 4.64 -20.00 7.11
N ASN A 79 5.10 -21.16 6.61
CA ASN A 79 4.46 -21.85 5.49
C ASN A 79 2.99 -22.23 5.76
N LYS A 80 2.59 -22.37 7.04
CA LYS A 80 1.21 -22.67 7.45
C LYS A 80 0.39 -21.42 7.80
N LYS A 81 1.05 -20.27 7.97
CA LYS A 81 0.48 -19.04 8.53
C LYS A 81 0.89 -17.79 7.75
N GLN A 82 1.09 -17.90 6.44
CA GLN A 82 1.57 -16.79 5.61
C GLN A 82 0.62 -15.58 5.67
N VAL A 83 -0.71 -15.80 5.64
CA VAL A 83 -1.70 -14.72 5.77
C VAL A 83 -1.53 -13.96 7.10
N GLN A 84 -1.48 -14.69 8.22
CA GLN A 84 -1.26 -14.10 9.54
C GLN A 84 0.07 -13.34 9.60
N PHE A 85 1.14 -13.92 9.06
CA PHE A 85 2.45 -13.30 9.01
C PHE A 85 2.41 -11.93 8.32
N TYR A 86 1.87 -11.86 7.11
CA TYR A 86 1.82 -10.61 6.36
C TYR A 86 0.88 -9.58 6.98
N GLU A 87 -0.21 -10.01 7.62
CA GLU A 87 -1.08 -9.12 8.40
C GLU A 87 -0.33 -8.50 9.58
N GLU A 88 0.45 -9.30 10.32
CA GLU A 88 1.27 -8.84 11.46
C GLU A 88 2.40 -7.90 11.01
N ILE A 89 3.10 -8.23 9.92
CA ILE A 89 4.09 -7.34 9.30
C ILE A 89 3.45 -6.01 8.91
N ALA A 90 2.30 -6.03 8.22
CA ALA A 90 1.60 -4.82 7.80
C ALA A 90 1.16 -3.95 8.97
N LYS A 91 0.64 -4.55 10.05
CA LYS A 91 0.28 -3.83 11.29
C LYS A 91 1.49 -3.18 11.95
N GLY A 92 2.63 -3.86 11.98
CA GLY A 92 3.87 -3.29 12.52
C GLY A 92 4.36 -2.10 11.71
N VAL A 93 4.36 -2.20 10.37
CA VAL A 93 4.72 -1.09 9.47
C VAL A 93 3.77 0.08 9.69
N LYS A 94 2.46 -0.17 9.70
CA LYS A 94 1.44 0.85 9.99
C LYS A 94 1.77 1.64 11.25
N ALA A 95 2.01 0.95 12.37
CA ALA A 95 2.28 1.61 13.65
C ALA A 95 3.51 2.55 13.58
N GLN A 96 4.54 2.17 12.84
CA GLN A 96 5.74 2.99 12.67
C GLN A 96 5.54 4.16 11.69
N VAL A 97 4.78 3.94 10.60
CA VAL A 97 4.45 4.97 9.61
C VAL A 97 3.53 6.03 10.21
N GLU A 98 2.52 5.64 10.98
CA GLU A 98 1.63 6.58 11.66
C GLU A 98 2.37 7.43 12.72
N LYS A 99 3.46 6.91 13.27
CA LYS A 99 4.30 7.64 14.24
C LYS A 99 5.30 8.59 13.59
N SER A 100 5.90 8.21 12.47
CA SER A 100 7.11 8.88 11.96
C SER A 100 7.25 8.92 10.44
N GLY A 101 6.18 8.60 9.72
CA GLY A 101 6.17 8.54 8.26
C GLY A 101 6.84 7.28 7.69
N TRP A 102 6.75 7.15 6.37
CA TRP A 102 7.45 6.11 5.62
C TRP A 102 8.97 6.25 5.77
N LYS A 103 9.65 5.11 5.86
CA LYS A 103 11.11 5.03 6.00
C LYS A 103 11.67 3.99 5.03
N ASP A 104 12.96 4.09 4.75
CA ASP A 104 13.66 3.08 3.97
C ASP A 104 13.79 1.76 4.73
N THR A 105 13.89 1.82 6.07
CA THR A 105 14.03 0.63 6.90
C THR A 105 13.12 0.69 8.12
N PHE A 106 12.46 -0.43 8.41
CA PHE A 106 11.71 -0.65 9.66
C PHE A 106 12.35 -1.81 10.43
N THR A 107 12.65 -1.60 11.70
CA THR A 107 13.21 -2.63 12.59
C THR A 107 12.21 -2.95 13.69
N GLY A 108 12.32 -4.12 14.31
CA GLY A 108 11.49 -4.46 15.47
C GLY A 108 10.06 -4.84 15.11
N ILE A 109 9.82 -5.29 13.87
CA ILE A 109 8.49 -5.72 13.43
C ILE A 109 8.27 -7.16 13.88
N ASN A 110 7.26 -7.41 14.72
CA ASN A 110 7.00 -8.73 15.25
C ASN A 110 5.95 -9.48 14.41
N ALA A 111 6.26 -10.71 14.02
CA ALA A 111 5.33 -11.62 13.35
C ALA A 111 5.63 -13.08 13.73
N LEU A 112 4.59 -13.88 13.97
CA LEU A 112 4.67 -15.30 14.35
C LEU A 112 5.57 -15.61 15.57
N GLY A 113 5.82 -14.62 16.42
CA GLY A 113 6.66 -14.71 17.63
C GLY A 113 8.14 -14.42 17.40
N GLU A 114 8.52 -13.90 16.24
CA GLU A 114 9.89 -13.47 15.92
C GLU A 114 9.92 -12.00 15.49
N THR A 115 11.11 -11.41 15.54
CA THR A 115 11.34 -10.01 15.18
C THR A 115 12.04 -9.91 13.83
N TYR A 116 11.55 -9.00 13.00
CA TYR A 116 12.02 -8.79 11.63
C TYR A 116 12.45 -7.35 11.38
N THR A 117 13.32 -7.21 10.39
CA THR A 117 13.73 -5.96 9.75
C THR A 117 13.23 -5.97 8.31
N LEU A 118 12.62 -4.87 7.90
CA LEU A 118 12.20 -4.59 6.54
C LEU A 118 13.19 -3.57 5.95
N SER A 119 14.00 -3.99 5.00
CA SER A 119 14.99 -3.17 4.29
C SER A 119 14.49 -2.84 2.88
N PRO A 120 14.91 -1.74 2.25
CA PRO A 120 14.43 -1.40 0.92
C PRO A 120 14.90 -2.47 -0.10
N ARG A 121 14.16 -2.60 -1.19
CA ARG A 121 14.48 -3.50 -2.32
C ARG A 121 15.90 -3.29 -2.86
#